data_AF-A0A1F9K6L0-F1
#
_entry.id   AF-A0A1F9K6L0-F1
#
_cell.length_a   1.000
_cell.length_b   1.000
_cell.length_c   1.000
_cell.angle_alpha   90.00
_cell.angle_beta   90.00
_cell.angle_gamma   90.00
#
_symmetry.space_group_name_H-M   'P 1'
#
loop_
_entity.id
_entity.type
_entity.pdbx_description
1 polymer ?
#
loop_
_entity_poly.entity_id
_entity_poly.type
_entity_poly.pdbx_seq_one_letter_code
_entity_poly.pdbx_strand_id
1 'polypeptide(L)'
;MGKCKHYEICGIEDPGEIDDYLCILHCRDPNKSQASFRQAFENHQQIKERANKFDYIAFPYEADLSGRTFDEGASFSRTTFLKGANFYEAKFFKYARFTLCTFAEYANFSGASFDAHAWFTKATFESDADFTLAEFSGRVDFGGAKFKGNANLSSASFARASFHNTEFHGGADFSSATFTSNAVFRRLTFPKRAVFQYVRFNGYFIFNSVSFSGDADFSGAIFAKEGAFSDADFEQFANFGSARFLGPVEFSGTSEKRIFLKEANFERVVIVNESLVFIRAKLSRCRLLGSDVRRARFIGVRWPQIGSRYCVYDESIPLNEGERRDWEQLEELYRQLKQNYEERHDYERAGHFHIGEKEMRLRNPDTRLDLRFLLALYKVISGYGENYFRPLMWLFLVMLLTAATGLVHGLEIAADKHAIRLSVNSLIHWGWAIVYAVQTIFHVPVTEFTPKGFARVIHTFSSIFGPVLLGLFGLALRQRLKR
;
A
#
# COMPACT_ATOMS: atom_id res chain seq x y z
N MET A 1 -9.21 -30.31 57.91
CA MET A 1 -8.69 -30.14 56.53
C MET A 1 -9.73 -29.40 55.71
N GLY A 2 -9.30 -28.38 54.97
CA GLY A 2 -10.18 -27.58 54.11
C GLY A 2 -10.22 -28.14 52.69
N LYS A 3 -11.34 -27.94 51.99
CA LYS A 3 -11.48 -28.31 50.57
C LYS A 3 -10.47 -27.58 49.71
N CYS A 4 -10.11 -28.16 48.57
CA CYS A 4 -9.30 -27.46 47.58
C CYS A 4 -9.97 -26.11 47.20
N LYS A 5 -9.18 -25.04 47.03
CA LYS A 5 -9.65 -23.72 46.56
C LYS A 5 -10.49 -23.77 45.28
N HIS A 6 -10.24 -24.77 44.43
CA HIS A 6 -10.94 -25.03 43.18
C HIS A 6 -11.77 -26.33 43.25
N TYR A 7 -12.42 -26.59 44.40
CA TYR A 7 -13.21 -27.80 44.65
C TYR A 7 -14.34 -28.02 43.64
N GLU A 8 -15.00 -26.96 43.18
CA GLU A 8 -16.08 -27.09 42.17
C GLU A 8 -15.59 -27.68 40.83
N ILE A 9 -14.29 -27.58 40.58
CA ILE A 9 -13.62 -28.14 39.41
C ILE A 9 -13.14 -29.57 39.71
N CYS A 10 -12.28 -29.75 40.73
CA CYS A 10 -11.63 -31.04 40.98
C CYS A 10 -12.38 -32.02 41.89
N GLY A 11 -13.26 -31.53 42.77
CA GLY A 11 -13.94 -32.32 43.79
C GLY A 11 -13.07 -32.91 44.91
N ILE A 12 -11.84 -32.43 45.08
CA ILE A 12 -10.90 -32.95 46.09
C ILE A 12 -11.11 -32.23 47.43
N GLU A 13 -11.59 -32.98 48.44
CA GLU A 13 -11.93 -32.46 49.78
C GLU A 13 -10.72 -32.26 50.69
N ASP A 14 -9.67 -33.04 50.49
CA ASP A 14 -8.41 -32.91 51.22
C ASP A 14 -7.27 -32.73 50.22
N PRO A 15 -6.81 -31.48 49.98
CA PRO A 15 -5.72 -31.21 49.06
C PRO A 15 -4.34 -31.63 49.62
N GLY A 16 -4.25 -32.05 50.90
CA GLY A 16 -2.98 -32.33 51.57
C GLY A 16 -2.21 -31.06 51.98
N GLU A 17 -0.93 -31.21 52.36
CA GLU A 17 0.01 -30.12 52.69
C GLU A 17 0.55 -29.41 51.42
N ILE A 18 -0.29 -29.27 50.41
CA ILE A 18 0.09 -28.60 49.17
C ILE A 18 -0.24 -27.11 49.31
N ASP A 19 0.70 -26.29 48.88
CA ASP A 19 0.70 -24.83 49.01
C ASP A 19 -0.69 -24.19 48.75
N ASP A 20 -1.10 -23.29 49.66
CA ASP A 20 -2.27 -22.42 49.47
C ASP A 20 -3.64 -23.14 49.25
N TYR A 21 -3.84 -24.31 49.87
CA TYR A 21 -5.05 -25.16 49.72
C TYR A 21 -5.31 -25.63 48.27
N LEU A 22 -4.25 -25.79 47.47
CA LEU A 22 -4.33 -26.32 46.11
C LEU A 22 -4.13 -27.84 46.12
N CYS A 23 -4.98 -28.61 45.44
CA CYS A 23 -4.75 -30.05 45.29
C CYS A 23 -3.67 -30.32 44.23
N ILE A 24 -3.29 -31.60 44.07
CA ILE A 24 -2.30 -32.04 43.09
C ILE A 24 -2.60 -31.60 41.65
N LEU A 25 -3.87 -31.44 41.27
CA LEU A 25 -4.25 -30.97 39.93
C LEU A 25 -3.94 -29.47 39.72
N HIS A 26 -4.17 -28.65 40.74
CA HIS A 26 -4.09 -27.19 40.64
C HIS A 26 -2.76 -26.60 41.14
N CYS A 27 -1.98 -27.39 41.89
CA CYS A 27 -0.64 -27.00 42.31
C CYS A 27 0.28 -26.79 41.10
N ARG A 28 1.00 -25.67 41.09
CA ARG A 28 1.90 -25.26 40.01
C ARG A 28 3.36 -25.72 40.21
N ASP A 29 3.64 -26.50 41.24
CA ASP A 29 4.97 -27.07 41.44
C ASP A 29 5.33 -27.97 40.23
N PRO A 30 6.39 -27.63 39.47
CA PRO A 30 6.84 -28.45 38.34
C PRO A 30 7.35 -29.83 38.78
N ASN A 31 7.72 -30.00 40.05
CA ASN A 31 8.23 -31.26 40.59
C ASN A 31 7.15 -32.13 41.24
N LYS A 32 5.87 -31.75 41.13
CA LYS A 32 4.77 -32.52 41.72
C LYS A 32 4.74 -33.95 41.17
N SER A 33 4.39 -34.90 42.04
CA SER A 33 4.33 -36.32 41.68
C SER A 33 3.47 -36.56 40.44
N GLN A 34 4.12 -36.98 39.34
CA GLN A 34 3.43 -37.27 38.09
C GLN A 34 2.46 -38.44 38.22
N ALA A 35 2.82 -39.46 39.01
CA ALA A 35 1.96 -40.62 39.26
C ALA A 35 0.68 -40.23 40.01
N SER A 36 0.82 -39.45 41.08
CA SER A 36 -0.33 -38.96 41.86
C SER A 36 -1.20 -37.99 41.04
N PHE A 37 -0.58 -37.16 40.20
CA PHE A 37 -1.30 -36.30 39.27
C PHE A 37 -2.10 -37.13 38.25
N ARG A 38 -1.48 -38.13 37.60
CA ARG A 38 -2.15 -39.00 36.61
C ARG A 38 -3.37 -39.68 37.22
N GLN A 39 -3.21 -40.28 38.40
CA GLN A 39 -4.31 -40.94 39.10
C GLN A 39 -5.46 -39.95 39.42
N ALA A 40 -5.13 -38.76 39.95
CA ALA A 40 -6.13 -37.74 40.24
C ALA A 40 -6.82 -37.23 38.95
N PHE A 41 -6.07 -37.12 37.86
CA PHE A 41 -6.56 -36.65 36.56
C PHE A 41 -7.46 -37.67 35.87
N GLU A 42 -7.10 -38.95 35.89
CA GLU A 42 -7.95 -40.05 35.40
C GLU A 42 -9.28 -40.10 36.15
N ASN A 43 -9.25 -40.00 37.48
CA ASN A 43 -10.46 -39.92 38.30
C ASN A 43 -11.32 -38.69 37.94
N HIS A 44 -10.68 -37.54 37.71
CA HIS A 44 -11.36 -36.32 37.26
C HIS A 44 -12.04 -36.49 35.89
N GLN A 45 -11.40 -37.22 34.97
CA GLN A 45 -11.94 -37.48 33.63
C GLN A 45 -13.10 -38.49 33.61
N GLN A 46 -13.16 -39.43 34.56
CA GLN A 46 -14.25 -40.39 34.67
C GLN A 46 -15.59 -39.76 35.10
N ILE A 47 -15.55 -38.58 35.73
CA ILE A 47 -16.74 -37.85 36.16
C ILE A 47 -17.24 -36.98 35.01
N LYS A 48 -18.36 -37.39 34.39
CA LYS A 48 -18.92 -36.75 33.18
C LYS A 48 -19.10 -35.23 33.31
N GLU A 49 -19.56 -34.73 34.47
CA GLU A 49 -19.80 -33.30 34.71
C GLU A 49 -18.50 -32.45 34.82
N ARG A 50 -17.35 -33.11 34.94
CA ARG A 50 -16.02 -32.52 35.15
C ARG A 50 -15.02 -32.88 34.06
N ALA A 51 -15.30 -33.90 33.25
CA ALA A 51 -14.38 -34.48 32.26
C ALA A 51 -13.77 -33.46 31.28
N ASN A 52 -14.49 -32.36 31.01
CA ASN A 52 -14.06 -31.29 30.11
C ASN A 52 -13.75 -29.96 30.84
N LYS A 53 -13.70 -29.97 32.18
CA LYS A 53 -13.32 -28.82 33.03
C LYS A 53 -11.87 -28.97 33.47
N PHE A 54 -10.97 -28.37 32.71
CA PHE A 54 -9.54 -28.31 32.99
C PHE A 54 -9.12 -27.00 33.66
N ASP A 55 -10.08 -26.13 34.00
CA ASP A 55 -9.80 -24.81 34.55
C ASP A 55 -8.83 -24.88 35.74
N TYR A 56 -7.84 -23.99 35.77
CA TYR A 56 -6.80 -23.91 36.80
C TYR A 56 -5.87 -25.13 36.93
N ILE A 57 -6.02 -26.18 36.13
CA ILE A 57 -5.12 -27.35 36.19
C ILE A 57 -3.72 -26.95 35.69
N ALA A 58 -2.68 -27.45 36.37
CA ALA A 58 -1.31 -27.34 35.91
C ALA A 58 -0.80 -28.71 35.44
N PHE A 59 -0.49 -28.89 34.16
CA PHE A 59 0.06 -30.13 33.63
C PHE A 59 1.59 -30.14 33.79
N PRO A 60 2.18 -31.09 34.56
CA PRO A 60 3.62 -31.12 34.83
C PRO A 60 4.44 -31.87 33.76
N TYR A 61 3.79 -32.56 32.83
CA TYR A 61 4.37 -33.30 31.71
C TYR A 61 3.61 -32.98 30.42
N GLU A 62 4.07 -33.50 29.28
CA GLU A 62 3.43 -33.27 27.98
C GLU A 62 1.96 -33.69 28.00
N ALA A 63 1.07 -32.74 27.73
CA ALA A 63 -0.36 -33.01 27.70
C ALA A 63 -0.77 -33.40 26.27
N ASP A 64 -0.92 -34.70 26.03
CA ASP A 64 -1.41 -35.21 24.75
C ASP A 64 -2.94 -35.33 24.73
N LEU A 65 -3.54 -34.49 23.88
CA LEU A 65 -4.97 -34.42 23.59
C LEU A 65 -5.20 -34.53 22.07
N SER A 66 -4.24 -35.09 21.33
CA SER A 66 -4.33 -35.26 19.89
C SER A 66 -5.47 -36.18 19.48
N GLY A 67 -6.15 -35.83 18.38
CA GLY A 67 -7.33 -36.53 17.86
C GLY A 67 -8.54 -36.54 18.80
N ARG A 68 -8.42 -35.95 19.99
CA ARG A 68 -9.47 -36.03 21.01
C ARG A 68 -10.70 -35.26 20.57
N THR A 69 -11.85 -35.88 20.79
CA THR A 69 -13.16 -35.26 20.54
C THR A 69 -13.77 -34.76 21.84
N PHE A 70 -14.25 -33.52 21.82
CA PHE A 70 -14.97 -32.85 22.90
C PHE A 70 -16.41 -32.56 22.44
N ASP A 71 -17.32 -33.50 22.72
CA ASP A 71 -18.75 -33.41 22.37
C ASP A 71 -19.49 -32.34 23.18
N GLU A 72 -19.03 -32.10 24.41
CA GLU A 72 -19.51 -31.06 25.31
C GLU A 72 -18.50 -29.91 25.41
N GLY A 73 -18.96 -28.77 25.91
CA GLY A 73 -18.10 -27.60 26.07
C GLY A 73 -16.85 -27.89 26.90
N ALA A 74 -15.68 -27.52 26.38
CA ALA A 74 -14.39 -27.73 27.01
C ALA A 74 -13.81 -26.42 27.53
N SER A 75 -13.36 -26.44 28.78
CA SER A 75 -12.81 -25.26 29.44
C SER A 75 -11.44 -25.56 30.02
N PHE A 76 -10.46 -24.81 29.57
CA PHE A 76 -9.08 -24.78 30.02
C PHE A 76 -8.76 -23.43 30.67
N SER A 77 -9.74 -22.64 31.11
CA SER A 77 -9.45 -21.27 31.56
C SER A 77 -8.43 -21.27 32.71
N ARG A 78 -7.38 -20.46 32.58
CA ARG A 78 -6.28 -20.37 33.56
C ARG A 78 -5.50 -21.69 33.78
N THR A 79 -5.58 -22.63 32.83
CA THR A 79 -4.73 -23.83 32.82
C THR A 79 -3.28 -23.46 32.52
N THR A 80 -2.34 -24.15 33.13
CA THR A 80 -0.91 -24.03 32.84
C THR A 80 -0.38 -25.35 32.29
N PHE A 81 0.09 -25.37 31.06
CA PHE A 81 0.86 -26.48 30.50
C PHE A 81 2.34 -26.17 30.73
N LEU A 82 2.97 -26.82 31.72
CA LEU A 82 4.38 -26.58 32.07
C LEU A 82 5.34 -27.22 31.05
N LYS A 83 4.84 -28.20 30.30
CA LYS A 83 5.48 -28.89 29.18
C LYS A 83 4.63 -28.77 27.92
N GLY A 84 5.08 -29.39 26.83
CA GLY A 84 4.36 -29.36 25.54
C GLY A 84 2.87 -29.71 25.67
N ALA A 85 2.03 -29.04 24.88
CA ALA A 85 0.59 -29.29 24.84
C ALA A 85 0.17 -29.62 23.41
N ASN A 86 -0.34 -30.84 23.20
CA ASN A 86 -0.67 -31.36 21.88
C ASN A 86 -2.18 -31.50 21.71
N PHE A 87 -2.76 -30.65 20.86
CA PHE A 87 -4.15 -30.65 20.41
C PHE A 87 -4.24 -30.95 18.91
N TYR A 88 -3.22 -31.60 18.34
CA TYR A 88 -3.21 -31.99 16.93
C TYR A 88 -4.50 -32.71 16.54
N GLU A 89 -5.23 -32.21 15.53
CA GLU A 89 -6.53 -32.74 15.08
C GLU A 89 -7.59 -32.92 16.18
N ALA A 90 -7.48 -32.21 17.31
CA ALA A 90 -8.51 -32.22 18.33
C ALA A 90 -9.80 -31.54 17.82
N LYS A 91 -10.97 -32.07 18.20
CA LYS A 91 -12.28 -31.62 17.71
C LYS A 91 -13.13 -31.06 18.84
N PHE A 92 -13.54 -29.81 18.73
CA PHE A 92 -14.39 -29.11 19.70
C PHE A 92 -15.75 -28.80 19.07
N PHE A 93 -16.75 -29.63 19.37
CA PHE A 93 -18.11 -29.47 18.81
C PHE A 93 -18.91 -28.34 19.46
N LYS A 94 -18.61 -28.05 20.72
CA LYS A 94 -19.17 -26.94 21.49
C LYS A 94 -18.07 -25.92 21.76
N TYR A 95 -18.30 -25.05 22.72
CA TYR A 95 -17.33 -24.01 23.03
C TYR A 95 -15.99 -24.58 23.51
N ALA A 96 -14.89 -23.88 23.20
CA ALA A 96 -13.56 -24.16 23.72
C ALA A 96 -12.99 -22.90 24.39
N ARG A 97 -12.74 -22.96 25.71
CA ARG A 97 -12.21 -21.82 26.48
C ARG A 97 -10.75 -22.05 26.84
N PHE A 98 -9.84 -21.27 26.26
CA PHE A 98 -8.42 -21.18 26.63
C PHE A 98 -8.08 -19.82 27.26
N THR A 99 -9.08 -19.18 27.88
CA THR A 99 -8.93 -17.83 28.43
C THR A 99 -7.90 -17.83 29.56
N LEU A 100 -6.92 -16.93 29.50
CA LEU A 100 -5.83 -16.84 30.47
C LEU A 100 -5.01 -18.15 30.63
N CYS A 101 -5.00 -19.04 29.64
CA CYS A 101 -4.08 -20.19 29.61
C CYS A 101 -2.62 -19.76 29.54
N THR A 102 -1.72 -20.59 30.05
CA THR A 102 -0.27 -20.49 29.80
C THR A 102 0.23 -21.78 29.19
N PHE A 103 0.84 -21.69 28.01
CA PHE A 103 1.60 -22.76 27.35
C PHE A 103 3.09 -22.43 27.50
N ALA A 104 3.79 -23.12 28.40
CA ALA A 104 5.19 -22.81 28.74
C ALA A 104 6.18 -23.30 27.66
N GLU A 105 5.84 -24.38 26.97
CA GLU A 105 6.61 -24.95 25.86
C GLU A 105 5.73 -24.97 24.59
N TYR A 106 6.14 -25.74 23.57
CA TYR A 106 5.46 -25.80 22.28
C TYR A 106 3.97 -26.18 22.42
N ALA A 107 3.10 -25.45 21.74
CA ALA A 107 1.66 -25.69 21.73
C ALA A 107 1.18 -26.02 20.31
N ASN A 108 0.72 -27.24 20.11
CA ASN A 108 0.26 -27.73 18.81
C ASN A 108 -1.26 -27.76 18.74
N PHE A 109 -1.86 -26.96 17.87
CA PHE A 109 -3.28 -26.95 17.48
C PHE A 109 -3.43 -27.23 15.98
N SER A 110 -2.41 -27.78 15.34
CA SER A 110 -2.44 -28.08 13.91
C SER A 110 -3.59 -29.05 13.59
N GLY A 111 -4.40 -28.71 12.58
CA GLY A 111 -5.58 -29.47 12.17
C GLY A 111 -6.73 -29.50 13.18
N ALA A 112 -6.65 -28.78 14.31
CA ALA A 112 -7.73 -28.76 15.30
C ALA A 112 -8.98 -28.07 14.75
N SER A 113 -10.17 -28.60 15.05
CA SER A 113 -11.46 -28.03 14.62
C SER A 113 -12.26 -27.46 15.78
N PHE A 114 -12.80 -26.27 15.59
CA PHE A 114 -13.62 -25.52 16.54
C PHE A 114 -14.94 -25.14 15.89
N ASP A 115 -15.96 -25.99 16.09
CA ASP A 115 -17.26 -25.84 15.43
C ASP A 115 -18.07 -24.68 16.02
N ALA A 116 -17.84 -24.38 17.31
CA ALA A 116 -18.43 -23.25 18.01
C ALA A 116 -17.36 -22.22 18.43
N HIS A 117 -17.67 -21.39 19.43
CA HIS A 117 -16.79 -20.32 19.86
C HIS A 117 -15.51 -20.83 20.54
N ALA A 118 -14.37 -20.29 20.13
CA ALA A 118 -13.06 -20.55 20.71
C ALA A 118 -12.47 -19.26 21.33
N TRP A 119 -12.13 -19.30 22.61
CA TRP A 119 -11.60 -18.12 23.32
C TRP A 119 -10.17 -18.34 23.79
N PHE A 120 -9.22 -17.73 23.10
CA PHE A 120 -7.82 -17.63 23.51
C PHE A 120 -7.51 -16.27 24.17
N THR A 121 -8.54 -15.58 24.64
CA THR A 121 -8.43 -14.26 25.25
C THR A 121 -7.41 -14.27 26.40
N LYS A 122 -6.38 -13.43 26.32
CA LYS A 122 -5.27 -13.35 27.27
C LYS A 122 -4.51 -14.66 27.50
N ALA A 123 -4.60 -15.63 26.60
CA ALA A 123 -3.72 -16.80 26.61
C ALA A 123 -2.26 -16.37 26.35
N THR A 124 -1.31 -17.05 26.97
CA THR A 124 0.12 -16.80 26.80
C THR A 124 0.80 -18.05 26.25
N PHE A 125 1.43 -17.91 25.09
CA PHE A 125 2.28 -18.90 24.47
C PHE A 125 3.73 -18.46 24.66
N GLU A 126 4.44 -19.08 25.59
CA GLU A 126 5.83 -18.74 25.94
C GLU A 126 6.82 -19.20 24.87
N SER A 127 6.48 -20.29 24.16
CA SER A 127 7.22 -20.84 23.01
C SER A 127 6.40 -20.73 21.72
N ASP A 128 6.81 -21.46 20.68
CA ASP A 128 6.13 -21.49 19.39
C ASP A 128 4.74 -22.13 19.50
N ALA A 129 3.78 -21.56 18.77
CA ALA A 129 2.40 -22.00 18.74
C ALA A 129 1.97 -22.28 17.29
N ASP A 130 1.46 -23.48 17.06
CA ASP A 130 1.09 -23.98 15.74
C ASP A 130 -0.43 -24.13 15.64
N PHE A 131 -1.05 -23.42 14.71
CA PHE A 131 -2.46 -23.48 14.33
C PHE A 131 -2.60 -23.78 12.83
N THR A 132 -1.59 -24.40 12.22
CA THR A 132 -1.65 -24.76 10.80
C THR A 132 -2.86 -25.62 10.50
N LEU A 133 -3.56 -25.32 9.41
CA LEU A 133 -4.78 -26.07 9.01
C LEU A 133 -5.91 -26.09 10.07
N ALA A 134 -5.82 -25.32 11.15
CA ALA A 134 -6.87 -25.26 12.15
C ALA A 134 -8.15 -24.65 11.54
N GLU A 135 -9.30 -25.19 11.91
CA GLU A 135 -10.60 -24.75 11.43
C GLU A 135 -11.42 -24.11 12.55
N PHE A 136 -11.71 -22.82 12.42
CA PHE A 136 -12.57 -22.08 13.34
C PHE A 136 -13.90 -21.75 12.66
N SER A 137 -14.83 -22.70 12.66
CA SER A 137 -16.18 -22.51 12.10
C SER A 137 -17.04 -21.56 12.95
N GLY A 138 -16.76 -21.47 14.25
CA GLY A 138 -17.28 -20.43 15.12
C GLY A 138 -16.39 -19.18 15.18
N ARG A 139 -16.76 -18.21 16.02
CA ARG A 139 -15.89 -17.05 16.31
C ARG A 139 -14.69 -17.49 17.16
N VAL A 140 -13.49 -17.13 16.72
CA VAL A 140 -12.26 -17.19 17.53
C VAL A 140 -11.88 -15.80 18.04
N ASP A 141 -11.44 -15.74 19.29
CA ASP A 141 -11.00 -14.50 19.94
C ASP A 141 -9.61 -14.67 20.59
N PHE A 142 -8.61 -14.00 20.01
CA PHE A 142 -7.23 -13.90 20.51
C PHE A 142 -6.97 -12.58 21.26
N GLY A 143 -8.04 -11.92 21.73
CA GLY A 143 -7.96 -10.62 22.38
C GLY A 143 -7.01 -10.60 23.57
N GLY A 144 -5.97 -9.77 23.53
CA GLY A 144 -4.95 -9.71 24.59
C GLY A 144 -4.07 -10.95 24.71
N ALA A 145 -4.16 -11.92 23.79
CA ALA A 145 -3.27 -13.07 23.79
C ALA A 145 -1.82 -12.65 23.51
N LYS A 146 -0.85 -13.43 24.01
CA LYS A 146 0.58 -13.15 23.90
C LYS A 146 1.29 -14.33 23.24
N PHE A 147 1.90 -14.10 22.09
CA PHE A 147 2.74 -15.05 21.37
C PHE A 147 4.20 -14.64 21.50
N LYS A 148 4.91 -15.23 22.47
CA LYS A 148 6.33 -14.91 22.73
C LYS A 148 7.26 -15.59 21.72
N GLY A 149 6.94 -16.84 21.35
CA GLY A 149 7.51 -17.54 20.20
C GLY A 149 6.82 -17.17 18.89
N ASN A 150 7.12 -17.92 17.83
CA ASN A 150 6.47 -17.79 16.53
C ASN A 150 5.03 -18.31 16.59
N ALA A 151 4.12 -17.64 15.88
CA ALA A 151 2.74 -18.06 15.73
C ALA A 151 2.50 -18.47 14.27
N ASN A 152 2.29 -19.76 14.03
CA ASN A 152 1.99 -20.27 12.70
C ASN A 152 0.48 -20.54 12.57
N LEU A 153 -0.23 -19.71 11.81
CA LEU A 153 -1.64 -19.85 11.47
C LEU A 153 -1.83 -20.07 9.95
N SER A 154 -0.80 -20.59 9.27
CA SER A 154 -0.85 -20.80 7.84
C SER A 154 -1.89 -21.87 7.46
N SER A 155 -2.59 -21.64 6.35
CA SER A 155 -3.68 -22.48 5.86
C SER A 155 -4.85 -22.68 6.83
N ALA A 156 -4.92 -21.92 7.92
CA ALA A 156 -6.05 -21.96 8.84
C ALA A 156 -7.31 -21.31 8.23
N SER A 157 -8.48 -21.80 8.61
CA SER A 157 -9.78 -21.28 8.19
C SER A 157 -10.47 -20.59 9.37
N PHE A 158 -10.93 -19.36 9.16
CA PHE A 158 -11.60 -18.55 10.17
C PHE A 158 -12.96 -18.09 9.67
N ALA A 159 -14.02 -18.47 10.37
CA ALA A 159 -15.33 -17.85 10.16
C ALA A 159 -15.27 -16.39 10.61
N ARG A 160 -15.07 -16.15 11.91
CA ARG A 160 -14.86 -14.79 12.46
C ARG A 160 -13.66 -14.81 13.36
N ALA A 161 -12.73 -13.88 13.18
CA ALA A 161 -11.52 -13.80 13.99
C ALA A 161 -11.32 -12.40 14.57
N SER A 162 -10.92 -12.34 15.84
CA SER A 162 -10.53 -11.09 16.49
C SER A 162 -9.14 -11.20 17.11
N PHE A 163 -8.27 -10.30 16.71
CA PHE A 163 -6.92 -10.07 17.24
C PHE A 163 -6.86 -8.64 17.78
N HIS A 164 -7.60 -8.35 18.85
CA HIS A 164 -7.58 -7.02 19.46
C HIS A 164 -6.58 -6.98 20.62
N ASN A 165 -5.67 -6.00 20.64
CA ASN A 165 -4.59 -5.91 21.63
C ASN A 165 -3.76 -7.21 21.77
N THR A 166 -3.69 -8.04 20.73
CA THR A 166 -2.84 -9.25 20.71
C THR A 166 -1.38 -8.82 20.64
N GLU A 167 -0.50 -9.48 21.38
CA GLU A 167 0.93 -9.19 21.41
C GLU A 167 1.69 -10.30 20.69
N PHE A 168 2.30 -9.99 19.54
CA PHE A 168 3.28 -10.87 18.90
C PHE A 168 4.69 -10.40 19.27
N HIS A 169 5.58 -11.32 19.66
CA HIS A 169 7.01 -11.07 19.83
C HIS A 169 7.86 -11.94 18.88
N GLY A 170 7.32 -13.07 18.44
CA GLY A 170 7.84 -13.88 17.32
C GLY A 170 7.34 -13.42 15.96
N GLY A 171 7.69 -14.18 14.92
CA GLY A 171 7.06 -14.04 13.60
C GLY A 171 5.63 -14.54 13.62
N ALA A 172 4.78 -13.99 12.75
CA ALA A 172 3.40 -14.43 12.60
C ALA A 172 3.13 -14.82 11.15
N ASP A 173 2.69 -16.06 10.92
CA ASP A 173 2.42 -16.58 9.58
C ASP A 173 0.93 -16.88 9.41
N PHE A 174 0.29 -16.18 8.49
CA PHE A 174 -1.09 -16.35 8.04
C PHE A 174 -1.16 -16.73 6.56
N SER A 175 -0.05 -17.24 5.99
CA SER A 175 0.01 -17.60 4.58
C SER A 175 -1.06 -18.62 4.22
N SER A 176 -1.74 -18.39 3.10
CA SER A 176 -2.88 -19.19 2.61
C SER A 176 -4.07 -19.32 3.57
N ALA A 177 -4.10 -18.57 4.68
CA ALA A 177 -5.24 -18.57 5.59
C ALA A 177 -6.48 -17.98 4.90
N THR A 178 -7.66 -18.42 5.30
CA THR A 178 -8.94 -17.97 4.73
C THR A 178 -9.84 -17.42 5.82
N PHE A 179 -10.24 -16.16 5.71
CA PHE A 179 -11.24 -15.52 6.55
C PHE A 179 -12.57 -15.46 5.78
N THR A 180 -13.51 -16.34 6.13
CA THR A 180 -14.79 -16.47 5.40
C THR A 180 -15.80 -15.38 5.77
N SER A 181 -15.71 -14.82 6.98
CA SER A 181 -16.46 -13.63 7.43
C SER A 181 -15.49 -12.60 8.03
N ASN A 182 -15.90 -11.88 9.08
CA ASN A 182 -15.20 -10.68 9.53
C ASN A 182 -13.87 -11.01 10.24
N ALA A 183 -12.80 -10.32 9.86
CA ALA A 183 -11.48 -10.39 10.48
C ALA A 183 -11.08 -9.03 11.07
N VAL A 184 -10.82 -8.97 12.37
CA VAL A 184 -10.49 -7.71 13.06
C VAL A 184 -9.10 -7.82 13.67
N PHE A 185 -8.17 -7.01 13.17
CA PHE A 185 -6.84 -6.78 13.74
C PHE A 185 -6.81 -5.34 14.27
N ARG A 186 -6.67 -5.17 15.58
CA ARG A 186 -6.79 -3.84 16.19
C ARG A 186 -5.81 -3.62 17.31
N ARG A 187 -5.08 -2.50 17.28
CA ARG A 187 -4.15 -2.07 18.35
C ARG A 187 -3.14 -3.15 18.71
N LEU A 188 -2.49 -3.71 17.69
CA LEU A 188 -1.43 -4.70 17.87
C LEU A 188 -0.19 -4.29 17.08
N THR A 189 0.93 -4.93 17.41
CA THR A 189 2.20 -4.75 16.72
C THR A 189 2.72 -6.11 16.25
N PHE A 190 3.21 -6.14 15.01
CA PHE A 190 4.06 -7.21 14.48
C PHE A 190 5.52 -6.72 14.49
N PRO A 191 6.29 -7.02 15.55
CA PRO A 191 7.66 -6.52 15.67
C PRO A 191 8.62 -7.26 14.73
N LYS A 192 8.28 -8.48 14.33
CA LYS A 192 8.99 -9.30 13.36
C LYS A 192 8.12 -9.46 12.10
N ARG A 193 8.62 -10.22 11.12
CA ARG A 193 7.92 -10.47 9.85
C ARG A 193 6.51 -11.02 10.08
N ALA A 194 5.54 -10.42 9.41
CA ALA A 194 4.15 -10.86 9.35
C ALA A 194 3.82 -11.32 7.92
N VAL A 195 3.53 -12.59 7.75
CA VAL A 195 3.32 -13.21 6.44
C VAL A 195 1.83 -13.41 6.22
N PHE A 196 1.28 -12.82 5.16
CA PHE A 196 -0.10 -12.91 4.70
C PHE A 196 -0.17 -13.32 3.22
N GLN A 197 0.85 -14.03 2.74
CA GLN A 197 0.94 -14.46 1.34
C GLN A 197 -0.26 -15.32 0.97
N TYR A 198 -0.92 -15.03 -0.15
CA TYR A 198 -2.09 -15.77 -0.62
C TYR A 198 -3.26 -15.84 0.37
N VAL A 199 -3.29 -14.98 1.40
CA VAL A 199 -4.42 -14.89 2.34
C VAL A 199 -5.69 -14.50 1.60
N ARG A 200 -6.82 -15.07 2.00
CA ARG A 200 -8.14 -14.73 1.42
C ARG A 200 -9.03 -14.10 2.46
N PHE A 201 -9.36 -12.83 2.27
CA PHE A 201 -10.41 -12.14 3.04
C PHE A 201 -11.69 -12.15 2.20
N ASN A 202 -12.56 -13.15 2.46
CA ASN A 202 -13.86 -13.27 1.79
C ASN A 202 -14.95 -12.40 2.46
N GLY A 203 -14.76 -12.08 3.74
CA GLY A 203 -15.57 -11.13 4.50
C GLY A 203 -14.93 -9.75 4.63
N TYR A 204 -15.51 -8.91 5.49
CA TYR A 204 -14.92 -7.61 5.82
C TYR A 204 -13.65 -7.80 6.65
N PHE A 205 -12.62 -6.99 6.42
CA PHE A 205 -11.42 -7.00 7.27
C PHE A 205 -11.02 -5.59 7.70
N ILE A 206 -10.48 -5.47 8.91
CA ILE A 206 -10.00 -4.20 9.43
C ILE A 206 -8.65 -4.43 10.09
N PHE A 207 -7.62 -3.70 9.63
CA PHE A 207 -6.36 -3.48 10.32
C PHE A 207 -6.39 -2.04 10.86
N ASN A 208 -6.82 -1.87 12.11
CA ASN A 208 -6.96 -0.55 12.73
C ASN A 208 -5.89 -0.30 13.81
N SER A 209 -5.11 0.77 13.66
CA SER A 209 -4.03 1.09 14.61
C SER A 209 -3.05 -0.09 14.77
N VAL A 210 -2.68 -0.72 13.65
CA VAL A 210 -1.75 -1.85 13.61
C VAL A 210 -0.38 -1.34 13.19
N SER A 211 0.67 -1.69 13.91
CA SER A 211 2.06 -1.41 13.50
C SER A 211 2.72 -2.67 12.98
N PHE A 212 3.25 -2.61 11.76
CA PHE A 212 4.14 -3.60 11.18
C PHE A 212 5.58 -3.06 11.29
N SER A 213 6.24 -3.34 12.43
CA SER A 213 7.63 -2.93 12.66
C SER A 213 8.64 -3.88 11.99
N GLY A 214 8.21 -5.10 11.64
CA GLY A 214 8.88 -5.98 10.68
C GLY A 214 8.22 -5.95 9.31
N ASP A 215 8.77 -6.71 8.34
CA ASP A 215 8.21 -6.78 6.99
C ASP A 215 6.79 -7.37 6.99
N ALA A 216 5.92 -6.81 6.15
CA ALA A 216 4.54 -7.24 6.00
C ALA A 216 4.32 -7.74 4.56
N ASP A 217 4.00 -9.03 4.42
CA ASP A 217 3.94 -9.67 3.11
C ASP A 217 2.53 -10.16 2.76
N PHE A 218 1.78 -9.34 2.03
CA PHE A 218 0.44 -9.61 1.49
C PHE A 218 0.48 -10.00 0.00
N SER A 219 1.62 -10.51 -0.51
CA SER A 219 1.71 -10.88 -1.93
C SER A 219 0.71 -11.98 -2.31
N GLY A 220 0.04 -11.80 -3.43
CA GLY A 220 -1.02 -12.71 -3.89
C GLY A 220 -2.29 -12.73 -3.03
N ALA A 221 -2.43 -11.85 -2.04
CA ALA A 221 -3.62 -11.77 -1.19
C ALA A 221 -4.88 -11.45 -2.01
N ILE A 222 -6.02 -11.97 -1.57
CA ILE A 222 -7.33 -11.72 -2.19
C ILE A 222 -8.23 -10.98 -1.20
N PHE A 223 -8.65 -9.78 -1.58
CA PHE A 223 -9.57 -8.95 -0.83
C PHE A 223 -10.92 -8.95 -1.56
N ALA A 224 -11.83 -9.85 -1.17
CA ALA A 224 -13.08 -10.08 -1.89
C ALA A 224 -14.14 -9.01 -1.61
N LYS A 225 -14.14 -8.46 -0.40
CA LYS A 225 -15.10 -7.45 0.08
C LYS A 225 -14.38 -6.23 0.62
N GLU A 226 -15.17 -5.29 1.13
CA GLU A 226 -14.66 -4.07 1.72
C GLU A 226 -13.76 -4.35 2.93
N GLY A 227 -12.65 -3.62 3.01
CA GLY A 227 -11.79 -3.64 4.18
C GLY A 227 -10.86 -2.45 4.23
N ALA A 228 -10.14 -2.32 5.33
CA ALA A 228 -9.30 -1.14 5.53
C ALA A 228 -8.04 -1.43 6.34
N PHE A 229 -6.96 -0.79 5.93
CA PHE A 229 -5.76 -0.51 6.71
C PHE A 229 -5.86 0.93 7.21
N SER A 230 -6.59 1.12 8.30
CA SER A 230 -6.89 2.44 8.88
C SER A 230 -5.98 2.75 10.06
N ASP A 231 -5.18 3.79 9.95
CA ASP A 231 -4.14 4.11 10.93
C ASP A 231 -3.15 2.95 11.10
N ALA A 232 -2.93 2.18 10.04
CA ALA A 232 -1.89 1.16 10.01
C ALA A 232 -0.55 1.81 9.69
N ASP A 233 0.49 1.44 10.44
CA ASP A 233 1.87 1.90 10.25
C ASP A 233 2.70 0.76 9.65
N PHE A 234 3.05 0.84 8.37
CA PHE A 234 4.03 -0.06 7.74
C PHE A 234 5.43 0.56 7.86
N GLU A 235 6.16 0.17 8.91
CA GLU A 235 7.45 0.77 9.26
C GLU A 235 8.62 0.18 8.45
N GLN A 236 8.44 -1.03 7.91
CA GLN A 236 9.39 -1.72 7.02
C GLN A 236 8.74 -2.01 5.66
N PHE A 237 9.29 -2.98 4.91
CA PHE A 237 8.81 -3.31 3.58
C PHE A 237 7.39 -3.87 3.62
N ALA A 238 6.51 -3.32 2.79
CA ALA A 238 5.12 -3.76 2.66
C ALA A 238 4.86 -4.32 1.26
N ASN A 239 4.66 -5.62 1.14
CA ASN A 239 4.50 -6.28 -0.14
C ASN A 239 3.03 -6.61 -0.43
N PHE A 240 2.42 -5.97 -1.43
CA PHE A 240 1.10 -6.28 -1.98
C PHE A 240 1.20 -6.77 -3.43
N GLY A 241 2.39 -7.17 -3.89
CA GLY A 241 2.60 -7.60 -5.26
C GLY A 241 1.67 -8.74 -5.66
N SER A 242 1.08 -8.65 -6.85
CA SER A 242 0.10 -9.63 -7.36
C SER A 242 -1.18 -9.79 -6.51
N ALA A 243 -1.44 -8.90 -5.55
CA ALA A 243 -2.69 -8.92 -4.78
C ALA A 243 -3.91 -8.58 -5.66
N ARG A 244 -5.08 -9.09 -5.26
CA ARG A 244 -6.35 -8.94 -5.97
C ARG A 244 -7.34 -8.18 -5.11
N PHE A 245 -7.59 -6.93 -5.47
CA PHE A 245 -8.58 -6.06 -4.85
C PHE A 245 -9.90 -6.19 -5.61
N LEU A 246 -10.83 -7.00 -5.10
CA LEU A 246 -12.15 -7.22 -5.72
C LEU A 246 -13.24 -6.36 -5.07
N GLY A 247 -13.12 -6.10 -3.77
CA GLY A 247 -13.92 -5.12 -3.02
C GLY A 247 -13.07 -3.93 -2.58
N PRO A 248 -13.69 -2.81 -2.14
CA PRO A 248 -12.97 -1.60 -1.74
C PRO A 248 -12.00 -1.82 -0.58
N VAL A 249 -10.72 -1.58 -0.79
CA VAL A 249 -9.68 -1.61 0.23
C VAL A 249 -9.08 -0.23 0.40
N GLU A 250 -9.29 0.32 1.59
CA GLU A 250 -8.75 1.61 1.98
C GLU A 250 -7.39 1.48 2.66
N PHE A 251 -6.43 2.27 2.20
CA PHE A 251 -5.15 2.51 2.84
C PHE A 251 -5.15 3.95 3.35
N SER A 252 -5.43 4.14 4.65
CA SER A 252 -5.49 5.45 5.28
C SER A 252 -4.53 5.61 6.43
N GLY A 253 -3.72 6.68 6.36
CA GLY A 253 -2.89 7.14 7.48
C GLY A 253 -3.54 8.31 8.23
N THR A 254 -2.96 8.65 9.38
CA THR A 254 -3.34 9.86 10.12
C THR A 254 -2.66 11.11 9.53
N SER A 255 -3.04 12.30 10.00
CA SER A 255 -2.33 13.54 9.67
C SER A 255 -0.89 13.56 10.18
N GLU A 256 -0.61 12.82 11.26
CA GLU A 256 0.69 12.81 11.96
C GLU A 256 1.59 11.64 11.52
N LYS A 257 1.00 10.49 11.21
CA LYS A 257 1.70 9.26 10.80
C LYS A 257 1.25 8.76 9.44
N ARG A 258 2.23 8.47 8.59
CA ARG A 258 2.05 8.01 7.21
C ARG A 258 1.84 6.49 7.23
N ILE A 259 0.98 5.98 6.35
CA ILE A 259 0.73 4.54 6.24
C ILE A 259 1.97 3.74 5.80
N PHE A 260 2.76 4.22 4.82
CA PHE A 260 4.01 3.59 4.39
C PHE A 260 5.21 4.46 4.76
N LEU A 261 6.10 3.94 5.62
CA LEU A 261 7.32 4.64 6.03
C LEU A 261 8.53 4.23 5.17
N LYS A 262 8.53 2.99 4.68
CA LYS A 262 9.53 2.44 3.75
C LYS A 262 8.90 2.13 2.40
N GLU A 263 9.46 1.16 1.68
CA GLU A 263 8.99 0.77 0.36
C GLU A 263 7.71 -0.06 0.46
N ALA A 264 6.77 0.23 -0.42
CA ALA A 264 5.53 -0.51 -0.58
C ALA A 264 5.41 -1.00 -2.02
N ASN A 265 5.24 -2.31 -2.20
CA ASN A 265 5.12 -2.92 -3.51
C ASN A 265 3.65 -3.16 -3.86
N PHE A 266 3.15 -2.50 -4.90
CA PHE A 266 1.84 -2.73 -5.51
C PHE A 266 1.99 -3.09 -6.99
N GLU A 267 3.04 -3.82 -7.37
CA GLU A 267 3.23 -4.29 -8.74
C GLU A 267 2.25 -5.42 -9.10
N ARG A 268 1.77 -5.40 -10.34
CA ARG A 268 0.88 -6.42 -10.93
C ARG A 268 -0.38 -6.70 -10.11
N VAL A 269 -0.92 -5.70 -9.43
CA VAL A 269 -2.16 -5.83 -8.67
C VAL A 269 -3.37 -5.81 -9.58
N VAL A 270 -4.39 -6.59 -9.23
CA VAL A 270 -5.69 -6.58 -9.91
C VAL A 270 -6.64 -5.66 -9.16
N ILE A 271 -7.17 -4.66 -9.84
CA ILE A 271 -8.10 -3.65 -9.29
C ILE A 271 -9.43 -3.76 -10.05
N VAL A 272 -10.52 -4.00 -9.33
CA VAL A 272 -11.89 -4.11 -9.86
C VAL A 272 -12.73 -2.97 -9.28
N ASN A 273 -13.38 -2.17 -10.13
CA ASN A 273 -14.37 -1.15 -9.71
C ASN A 273 -13.92 -0.24 -8.55
N GLU A 274 -12.84 0.52 -8.73
CA GLU A 274 -12.31 1.44 -7.72
C GLU A 274 -11.93 0.79 -6.38
N SER A 275 -11.61 -0.51 -6.40
CA SER A 275 -11.31 -1.29 -5.20
C SER A 275 -10.02 -0.95 -4.47
N LEU A 276 -9.13 -0.14 -5.06
CA LEU A 276 -7.89 0.29 -4.41
C LEU A 276 -7.96 1.78 -4.09
N VAL A 277 -7.98 2.11 -2.80
CA VAL A 277 -8.16 3.49 -2.33
C VAL A 277 -7.01 3.88 -1.42
N PHE A 278 -6.28 4.93 -1.78
CA PHE A 278 -5.26 5.56 -0.94
C PHE A 278 -5.78 6.90 -0.41
N ILE A 279 -5.78 7.07 0.91
CA ILE A 279 -6.22 8.29 1.57
C ILE A 279 -5.09 8.86 2.42
N ARG A 280 -4.68 10.10 2.14
CA ARG A 280 -3.60 10.82 2.84
C ARG A 280 -2.28 10.04 2.88
N ALA A 281 -2.05 9.18 1.90
CA ALA A 281 -0.86 8.33 1.82
C ALA A 281 0.32 9.04 1.11
N LYS A 282 1.54 8.76 1.57
CA LYS A 282 2.76 9.18 0.87
C LYS A 282 3.21 8.06 -0.07
N LEU A 283 3.19 8.31 -1.37
CA LEU A 283 3.51 7.33 -2.40
C LEU A 283 4.96 7.45 -2.91
N SER A 284 5.84 8.09 -2.14
CA SER A 284 7.22 8.36 -2.55
C SER A 284 8.10 7.12 -2.73
N ARG A 285 7.68 5.98 -2.19
CA ARG A 285 8.37 4.69 -2.29
C ARG A 285 7.37 3.57 -2.61
N CYS A 286 6.34 3.91 -3.40
CA CYS A 286 5.31 2.96 -3.82
C CYS A 286 5.58 2.52 -5.25
N ARG A 287 5.79 1.22 -5.45
CA ARG A 287 5.95 0.60 -6.77
C ARG A 287 4.59 0.24 -7.33
N LEU A 288 4.31 0.61 -8.57
CA LEU A 288 3.00 0.43 -9.20
C LEU A 288 3.09 -0.22 -10.60
N LEU A 289 4.30 -0.60 -11.04
CA LEU A 289 4.52 -1.15 -12.37
C LEU A 289 3.66 -2.40 -12.64
N GLY A 290 3.08 -2.49 -13.83
CA GLY A 290 2.22 -3.60 -14.23
C GLY A 290 0.82 -3.62 -13.61
N SER A 291 0.44 -2.59 -12.84
CA SER A 291 -0.89 -2.46 -12.23
C SER A 291 -1.72 -1.42 -12.96
N ASP A 292 -2.97 -1.74 -13.30
CA ASP A 292 -3.87 -0.79 -13.94
C ASP A 292 -4.46 0.20 -12.92
N VAL A 293 -3.81 1.35 -12.77
CA VAL A 293 -4.16 2.36 -11.77
C VAL A 293 -5.26 3.33 -12.23
N ARG A 294 -5.83 3.17 -13.43
CA ARG A 294 -6.86 4.10 -13.95
C ARG A 294 -8.07 4.22 -13.03
N ARG A 295 -8.45 3.13 -12.38
CA ARG A 295 -9.57 3.10 -11.43
C ARG A 295 -9.16 3.20 -9.96
N ALA A 296 -7.87 3.23 -9.63
CA ALA A 296 -7.43 3.44 -8.25
C ALA A 296 -7.85 4.84 -7.76
N ARG A 297 -8.21 4.99 -6.48
CA ARG A 297 -8.58 6.27 -5.90
C ARG A 297 -7.42 6.84 -5.11
N PHE A 298 -7.03 8.07 -5.43
CA PHE A 298 -5.93 8.78 -4.78
C PHE A 298 -6.45 10.07 -4.13
N ILE A 299 -6.70 10.04 -2.81
CA ILE A 299 -7.31 11.15 -2.07
C ILE A 299 -6.28 11.77 -1.14
N GLY A 300 -5.86 13.00 -1.41
CA GLY A 300 -4.88 13.70 -0.58
C GLY A 300 -3.50 13.01 -0.53
N VAL A 301 -3.15 12.24 -1.56
CA VAL A 301 -1.86 11.55 -1.63
C VAL A 301 -0.71 12.48 -1.99
N ARG A 302 0.51 12.10 -1.63
CA ARG A 302 1.73 12.82 -2.01
C ARG A 302 2.63 11.96 -2.89
N TRP A 303 2.81 12.38 -4.14
CA TRP A 303 3.74 11.77 -5.09
C TRP A 303 5.17 12.28 -4.90
N PRO A 304 6.20 11.48 -5.24
CA PRO A 304 7.56 11.98 -5.36
C PRO A 304 7.67 13.01 -6.51
N GLN A 305 8.72 13.82 -6.49
CA GLN A 305 8.96 14.87 -7.49
C GLN A 305 10.37 14.78 -8.06
N ILE A 306 10.50 15.05 -9.35
CA ILE A 306 11.78 15.25 -10.05
C ILE A 306 11.74 16.62 -10.71
N GLY A 307 12.59 17.53 -10.25
CA GLY A 307 12.54 18.94 -10.67
C GLY A 307 11.19 19.57 -10.30
N SER A 308 10.44 20.04 -11.31
CA SER A 308 9.14 20.68 -11.13
C SER A 308 7.94 19.76 -11.36
N ARG A 309 8.13 18.45 -11.61
CA ARG A 309 7.02 17.51 -11.89
C ARG A 309 6.90 16.40 -10.87
N TYR A 310 5.68 15.90 -10.69
CA TYR A 310 5.46 14.61 -10.05
C TYR A 310 6.08 13.48 -10.87
N CYS A 311 6.57 12.46 -10.17
CA CYS A 311 7.02 11.22 -10.74
C CYS A 311 6.42 10.02 -10.02
N VAL A 312 6.60 8.84 -10.61
CA VAL A 312 6.36 7.56 -9.94
C VAL A 312 7.67 7.06 -9.36
N TYR A 313 7.61 6.32 -8.25
CA TYR A 313 8.83 5.80 -7.63
C TYR A 313 9.60 4.89 -8.59
N ASP A 314 8.88 4.10 -9.41
CA ASP A 314 9.41 3.20 -10.45
C ASP A 314 10.36 3.90 -11.45
N GLU A 315 10.20 5.20 -11.70
CA GLU A 315 11.15 5.97 -12.55
C GLU A 315 12.50 6.18 -11.83
N SER A 316 12.45 6.39 -10.52
CA SER A 316 13.57 6.85 -9.68
C SER A 316 14.37 5.74 -9.01
N ILE A 317 13.97 4.47 -9.18
CA ILE A 317 14.66 3.33 -8.58
C ILE A 317 16.09 3.24 -9.17
N PRO A 318 17.13 3.10 -8.33
CA PRO A 318 18.48 2.77 -8.78
C PRO A 318 18.47 1.39 -9.46
N LEU A 319 19.04 1.31 -10.66
CA LEU A 319 19.17 0.04 -11.38
C LEU A 319 20.49 -0.63 -11.00
N ASN A 320 20.50 -1.97 -10.97
CA ASN A 320 21.75 -2.72 -10.88
C ASN A 320 22.52 -2.68 -12.20
N GLU A 321 23.80 -3.06 -12.18
CA GLU A 321 24.60 -3.16 -13.42
C GLU A 321 23.96 -4.12 -14.42
N GLY A 322 23.75 -3.65 -15.65
CA GLY A 322 23.13 -4.42 -16.74
C GLY A 322 21.61 -4.37 -16.79
N GLU A 323 20.92 -3.88 -15.75
CA GLU A 323 19.47 -3.68 -15.78
C GLU A 323 19.09 -2.46 -16.63
N ARG A 324 18.06 -2.62 -17.45
CA ARG A 324 17.47 -1.54 -18.23
C ARG A 324 16.05 -1.28 -17.75
N ARG A 325 15.66 -0.01 -17.70
CA ARG A 325 14.26 0.37 -17.43
C ARG A 325 13.37 -0.09 -18.57
N ASP A 326 12.23 -0.67 -18.20
CA ASP A 326 11.13 -0.88 -19.11
C ASP A 326 10.41 0.45 -19.34
N TRP A 327 10.83 1.17 -20.38
CA TRP A 327 10.29 2.47 -20.72
C TRP A 327 8.83 2.40 -21.16
N GLU A 328 8.41 1.29 -21.77
CA GLU A 328 7.03 1.10 -22.25
C GLU A 328 6.06 0.95 -21.07
N GLN A 329 6.43 0.14 -20.07
CA GLN A 329 5.60 0.00 -18.86
C GLN A 329 5.56 1.28 -18.02
N LEU A 330 6.66 2.02 -17.93
CA LEU A 330 6.68 3.32 -17.25
C LEU A 330 5.82 4.35 -17.99
N GLU A 331 5.93 4.43 -19.32
CA GLU A 331 5.08 5.28 -20.15
C GLU A 331 3.59 4.95 -19.94
N GLU A 332 3.25 3.65 -19.91
CA GLU A 332 1.89 3.20 -19.67
C GLU A 332 1.39 3.62 -18.28
N LEU A 333 2.18 3.45 -17.23
CA LEU A 333 1.83 3.88 -15.88
C LEU A 333 1.58 5.40 -15.81
N TYR A 334 2.41 6.22 -16.46
CA TYR A 334 2.17 7.66 -16.57
C TYR A 334 0.88 7.99 -17.32
N ARG A 335 0.60 7.29 -18.42
CA ARG A 335 -0.64 7.44 -19.19
C ARG A 335 -1.87 7.12 -18.37
N GLN A 336 -1.82 6.04 -17.59
CA GLN A 336 -2.90 5.63 -16.69
C GLN A 336 -3.14 6.65 -15.56
N LEU A 337 -2.08 7.14 -14.91
CA LEU A 337 -2.20 8.18 -13.87
C LEU A 337 -2.73 9.49 -14.42
N LYS A 338 -2.29 9.89 -15.62
CA LYS A 338 -2.85 11.04 -16.32
C LYS A 338 -4.36 10.87 -16.52
N GLN A 339 -4.81 9.76 -17.13
CA GLN A 339 -6.23 9.48 -17.35
C GLN A 339 -7.02 9.50 -16.04
N ASN A 340 -6.49 8.86 -15.00
CA ASN A 340 -7.10 8.80 -13.67
C ASN A 340 -7.42 10.19 -13.09
N TYR A 341 -6.47 11.12 -13.18
CA TYR A 341 -6.63 12.48 -12.65
C TYR A 341 -7.46 13.38 -13.58
N GLU A 342 -7.37 13.22 -14.90
CA GLU A 342 -8.23 13.93 -15.87
C GLU A 342 -9.71 13.59 -15.70
N GLU A 343 -10.03 12.29 -15.54
CA GLU A 343 -11.40 11.80 -15.28
C GLU A 343 -11.98 12.36 -13.97
N ARG A 344 -11.12 12.72 -13.02
CA ARG A 344 -11.49 13.30 -11.72
C ARG A 344 -11.36 14.83 -11.68
N HIS A 345 -11.15 15.46 -12.82
CA HIS A 345 -11.01 16.92 -12.99
C HIS A 345 -9.85 17.55 -12.21
N ASP A 346 -8.84 16.77 -11.85
CA ASP A 346 -7.59 17.27 -11.26
C ASP A 346 -6.56 17.52 -12.38
N TYR A 347 -6.79 18.59 -13.13
CA TYR A 347 -5.98 18.94 -14.30
C TYR A 347 -4.55 19.35 -13.93
N GLU A 348 -4.31 19.78 -12.67
CA GLU A 348 -2.98 20.15 -12.20
C GLU A 348 -2.09 18.90 -12.07
N ARG A 349 -2.56 17.88 -11.33
CA ARG A 349 -1.81 16.63 -11.19
C ARG A 349 -1.70 15.89 -12.52
N ALA A 350 -2.77 15.85 -13.30
CA ALA A 350 -2.76 15.25 -14.63
C ALA A 350 -1.65 15.82 -15.52
N GLY A 351 -1.44 17.14 -15.52
CA GLY A 351 -0.39 17.78 -16.31
C GLY A 351 1.02 17.33 -15.94
N HIS A 352 1.29 17.07 -14.65
CA HIS A 352 2.58 16.52 -14.24
C HIS A 352 2.83 15.11 -14.78
N PHE A 353 1.81 14.25 -14.77
CA PHE A 353 1.92 12.90 -15.33
C PHE A 353 1.94 12.90 -16.86
N HIS A 354 1.31 13.88 -17.51
CA HIS A 354 1.43 14.10 -18.95
C HIS A 354 2.87 14.40 -19.38
N ILE A 355 3.59 15.25 -18.62
CA ILE A 355 5.02 15.50 -18.87
C ILE A 355 5.81 14.20 -18.69
N GLY A 356 5.52 13.44 -17.63
CA GLY A 356 6.17 12.14 -17.38
C GLY A 356 6.00 11.16 -18.54
N GLU A 357 4.78 11.02 -19.07
CA GLU A 357 4.46 10.20 -20.26
C GLU A 357 5.37 10.57 -21.44
N LYS A 358 5.49 11.87 -21.76
CA LYS A 358 6.32 12.33 -22.88
C LYS A 358 7.82 12.17 -22.63
N GLU A 359 8.28 12.36 -21.40
CA GLU A 359 9.68 12.11 -21.04
C GLU A 359 10.06 10.63 -21.17
N MET A 360 9.16 9.70 -20.81
CA MET A 360 9.43 8.26 -20.96
C MET A 360 9.54 7.90 -22.44
N ARG A 361 8.62 8.39 -23.28
CA ARG A 361 8.68 8.20 -24.73
C ARG A 361 9.93 8.79 -25.37
N LEU A 362 10.37 9.97 -24.90
CA LEU A 362 11.59 10.63 -25.39
C LEU A 362 12.87 9.86 -25.00
N ARG A 363 12.88 9.20 -23.84
CA ARG A 363 14.00 8.41 -23.33
C ARG A 363 14.03 6.99 -23.88
N ASN A 364 12.90 6.45 -24.30
CA ASN A 364 12.80 5.13 -24.90
C ASN A 364 13.68 5.05 -26.18
N PRO A 365 14.69 4.15 -26.23
CA PRO A 365 15.54 3.94 -27.40
C PRO A 365 14.77 3.47 -28.64
N ASP A 366 13.64 2.79 -28.45
CA ASP A 366 12.86 2.19 -29.54
C ASP A 366 11.92 3.19 -30.22
N THR A 367 11.80 4.41 -29.68
CA THR A 367 11.02 5.49 -30.29
C THR A 367 11.67 5.94 -31.60
N ARG A 368 10.85 6.02 -32.68
CA ARG A 368 11.28 6.50 -33.99
C ARG A 368 11.97 7.87 -33.91
N LEU A 369 13.05 8.06 -34.67
CA LEU A 369 13.91 9.24 -34.60
C LEU A 369 13.19 10.55 -34.94
N ASP A 370 12.28 10.53 -35.91
CA ASP A 370 11.44 11.66 -36.31
C ASP A 370 10.52 12.12 -35.17
N LEU A 371 9.83 11.16 -34.54
CA LEU A 371 8.97 11.42 -33.39
C LEU A 371 9.79 11.90 -32.19
N ARG A 372 10.97 11.33 -31.96
CA ARG A 372 11.87 11.75 -30.89
C ARG A 372 12.33 13.20 -31.07
N PHE A 373 12.67 13.59 -32.30
CA PHE A 373 12.99 14.97 -32.65
C PHE A 373 11.80 15.91 -32.42
N LEU A 374 10.60 15.54 -32.88
CA LEU A 374 9.38 16.33 -32.65
C LEU A 374 9.06 16.49 -31.15
N LEU A 375 9.22 15.44 -30.35
CA LEU A 375 9.04 15.49 -28.90
C LEU A 375 10.07 16.41 -28.22
N ALA A 376 11.34 16.35 -28.65
CA ALA A 376 12.38 17.23 -28.15
C ALA A 376 12.08 18.71 -28.49
N LEU A 377 11.64 18.98 -29.71
CA LEU A 377 11.23 20.31 -30.15
C LEU A 377 10.02 20.80 -29.33
N TYR A 378 9.00 19.96 -29.14
CA TYR A 378 7.81 20.26 -28.35
C TYR A 378 8.14 20.53 -26.87
N LYS A 379 9.11 19.79 -26.30
CA LYS A 379 9.64 20.05 -24.95
C LYS A 379 10.25 21.45 -24.84
N VAL A 380 11.10 21.84 -25.79
CA VAL A 380 11.83 23.12 -25.76
C VAL A 380 10.89 24.30 -25.98
N ILE A 381 9.97 24.17 -26.94
CA ILE A 381 9.07 25.28 -27.34
C ILE A 381 7.98 25.53 -26.30
N SER A 382 7.32 24.48 -25.79
CA SER A 382 6.11 24.64 -24.97
C SER A 382 6.14 23.91 -23.63
N GLY A 383 7.20 23.14 -23.35
CA GLY A 383 7.21 22.26 -22.18
C GLY A 383 6.11 21.21 -22.24
N TYR A 384 5.90 20.63 -23.43
CA TYR A 384 4.80 19.72 -23.73
C TYR A 384 3.40 20.33 -23.58
N GLY A 385 3.27 21.62 -23.87
CA GLY A 385 1.99 22.34 -23.78
C GLY A 385 1.58 22.75 -22.37
N GLU A 386 2.32 22.34 -21.33
CA GLU A 386 1.99 22.67 -19.94
C GLU A 386 2.56 24.02 -19.46
N ASN A 387 3.48 24.62 -20.22
CA ASN A 387 4.16 25.86 -19.83
C ASN A 387 3.87 26.99 -20.82
N TYR A 388 2.98 27.91 -20.45
CA TYR A 388 2.59 29.07 -21.27
C TYR A 388 3.70 30.12 -21.43
N PHE A 389 4.68 30.18 -20.52
CA PHE A 389 5.77 31.16 -20.59
C PHE A 389 6.78 30.81 -21.69
N ARG A 390 7.02 29.52 -21.96
CA ARG A 390 7.98 29.11 -23.00
C ARG A 390 7.57 29.58 -24.41
N PRO A 391 6.33 29.33 -24.90
CA PRO A 391 5.91 29.83 -26.21
C PRO A 391 5.93 31.36 -26.27
N LEU A 392 5.57 32.04 -25.18
CA LEU A 392 5.61 33.50 -25.10
C LEU A 392 7.04 34.04 -25.22
N MET A 393 7.99 33.42 -24.52
CA MET A 393 9.41 33.75 -24.62
C MET A 393 9.94 33.50 -26.03
N TRP A 394 9.61 32.37 -26.65
CA TRP A 394 9.98 32.09 -28.04
C TRP A 394 9.36 33.09 -29.03
N LEU A 395 8.11 33.49 -28.80
CA LEU A 395 7.43 34.49 -29.62
C LEU A 395 8.14 35.86 -29.52
N PHE A 396 8.54 36.25 -28.31
CA PHE A 396 9.34 37.46 -28.09
C PHE A 396 10.71 37.39 -28.78
N LEU A 397 11.40 36.24 -28.69
CA LEU A 397 12.68 36.03 -29.37
C LEU A 397 12.56 36.07 -30.89
N VAL A 398 11.54 35.42 -31.47
CA VAL A 398 11.25 35.46 -32.91
C VAL A 398 10.93 36.89 -33.35
N MET A 399 10.17 37.64 -32.55
CA MET A 399 9.86 39.05 -32.81
C MET A 399 11.13 39.91 -32.84
N LEU A 400 11.99 39.80 -31.83
CA LEU A 400 13.27 40.52 -31.78
C LEU A 400 14.19 40.15 -32.94
N LEU A 401 14.29 38.86 -33.27
CA LEU A 401 15.13 38.38 -34.38
C LEU A 401 14.61 38.89 -35.73
N THR A 402 13.29 38.94 -35.93
CA THR A 402 12.66 39.50 -37.13
C THR A 402 12.93 40.99 -37.25
N ALA A 403 12.80 41.75 -36.16
CA ALA A 403 13.08 43.19 -36.14
C ALA A 403 14.57 43.47 -36.42
N ALA A 404 15.49 42.76 -35.74
CA ALA A 404 16.92 42.95 -35.87
C ALA A 404 17.43 42.60 -37.28
N THR A 405 17.02 41.44 -37.82
CA THR A 405 17.40 41.02 -39.18
C THR A 405 16.79 41.93 -40.24
N GLY A 406 15.57 42.42 -40.03
CA GLY A 406 14.97 43.47 -40.86
C GLY A 406 15.86 44.71 -40.94
N LEU A 407 16.30 45.25 -39.80
CA LEU A 407 17.17 46.44 -39.78
C LEU A 407 18.54 46.21 -40.44
N VAL A 408 19.14 45.03 -40.25
CA VAL A 408 20.47 44.71 -40.83
C VAL A 408 20.39 44.49 -42.34
N HIS A 409 19.41 43.71 -42.81
CA HIS A 409 19.33 43.26 -44.21
C HIS A 409 18.47 44.15 -45.12
N GLY A 410 17.98 45.29 -44.61
CA GLY A 410 17.36 46.33 -45.42
C GLY A 410 15.84 46.25 -45.48
N LEU A 411 15.19 46.30 -44.31
CA LEU A 411 13.77 46.61 -44.19
C LEU A 411 13.54 48.08 -44.55
N GLU A 412 12.69 48.29 -45.53
CA GLU A 412 12.33 49.62 -46.01
C GLU A 412 10.87 49.92 -45.67
N ILE A 413 10.60 51.13 -45.19
CA ILE A 413 9.24 51.64 -45.00
C ILE A 413 8.86 52.53 -46.18
N ALA A 414 7.65 52.34 -46.71
CA ALA A 414 7.10 53.14 -47.79
C ALA A 414 6.68 54.52 -47.25
N ALA A 415 7.35 55.57 -47.71
CA ALA A 415 6.95 56.96 -47.47
C ALA A 415 6.59 57.62 -48.82
N ASP A 416 5.66 58.58 -48.81
CA ASP A 416 4.90 59.14 -49.95
C ASP A 416 5.63 59.42 -51.28
N LYS A 417 6.97 59.44 -51.31
CA LYS A 417 7.78 59.56 -52.55
C LYS A 417 9.06 58.69 -52.61
N HIS A 418 9.57 58.14 -51.51
CA HIS A 418 10.80 57.33 -51.48
C HIS A 418 10.77 56.30 -50.34
N ALA A 419 11.35 55.12 -50.57
CA ALA A 419 11.48 54.09 -49.53
C ALA A 419 12.62 54.46 -48.55
N ILE A 420 12.32 54.50 -47.26
CA ILE A 420 13.32 54.81 -46.22
C ILE A 420 13.87 53.50 -45.67
N ARG A 421 15.18 53.29 -45.83
CA ARG A 421 15.85 52.14 -45.21
C ARG A 421 16.01 52.36 -43.72
N LEU A 422 15.45 51.45 -42.93
CA LEU A 422 15.58 51.47 -41.49
C LEU A 422 17.02 51.09 -41.08
N SER A 423 17.50 51.71 -40.01
CA SER A 423 18.89 51.60 -39.54
C SER A 423 18.93 51.15 -38.08
N VAL A 424 19.88 50.29 -37.76
CA VAL A 424 20.11 49.73 -36.41
C VAL A 424 20.45 50.79 -35.35
N ASN A 425 20.92 51.96 -35.76
CA ASN A 425 21.39 53.02 -34.83
C ASN A 425 20.26 53.93 -34.32
N SER A 426 19.02 53.77 -34.79
CA SER A 426 17.90 54.64 -34.41
C SER A 426 16.88 53.89 -33.57
N LEU A 427 16.60 54.41 -32.38
CA LEU A 427 15.56 53.87 -31.48
C LEU A 427 14.17 53.87 -32.14
N ILE A 428 13.89 54.89 -32.96
CA ILE A 428 12.62 55.01 -33.70
C ILE A 428 12.51 53.90 -34.77
N HIS A 429 13.61 53.59 -35.46
CA HIS A 429 13.65 52.51 -36.45
C HIS A 429 13.46 51.12 -35.81
N TRP A 430 13.94 50.93 -34.58
CA TRP A 430 13.62 49.73 -33.79
C TRP A 430 12.13 49.64 -33.48
N GLY A 431 11.47 50.75 -33.14
CA GLY A 431 10.02 50.80 -32.98
C GLY A 431 9.27 50.33 -34.23
N TRP A 432 9.64 50.87 -35.40
CA TRP A 432 9.05 50.45 -36.68
C TRP A 432 9.33 48.99 -37.03
N ALA A 433 10.54 48.50 -36.76
CA ALA A 433 10.90 47.10 -36.99
C ALA A 433 10.13 46.14 -36.07
N ILE A 434 9.82 46.55 -34.83
CA ILE A 434 8.96 45.79 -33.92
C ILE A 434 7.51 45.77 -34.45
N VAL A 435 6.97 46.90 -34.92
CA VAL A 435 5.64 46.96 -35.55
C VAL A 435 5.56 45.99 -36.73
N TYR A 436 6.56 46.01 -37.60
CA TYR A 436 6.69 45.05 -38.70
C TYR A 436 6.70 43.59 -38.22
N ALA A 437 7.48 43.27 -37.19
CA ALA A 437 7.56 41.92 -36.63
C ALA A 437 6.22 41.45 -36.03
N VAL A 438 5.50 42.35 -35.32
CA VAL A 438 4.15 42.09 -34.80
C VAL A 438 3.18 41.82 -35.95
N GLN A 439 3.15 42.69 -36.97
CA GLN A 439 2.27 42.50 -38.13
C GLN A 439 2.53 41.16 -38.83
N THR A 440 3.81 40.78 -38.97
CA THR A 440 4.22 39.50 -39.57
C THR A 440 3.72 38.30 -38.74
N ILE A 441 3.90 38.33 -37.42
CA ILE A 441 3.49 37.22 -36.52
C ILE A 441 1.97 37.06 -36.48
N PHE A 442 1.23 38.17 -36.42
CA PHE A 442 -0.23 38.20 -36.31
C PHE A 442 -0.96 38.17 -37.67
N HIS A 443 -0.25 38.07 -38.79
CA HIS A 443 -0.81 38.13 -40.15
C HIS A 443 -1.64 39.40 -40.41
N VAL A 444 -1.26 40.50 -39.79
CA VAL A 444 -1.79 41.82 -40.15
C VAL A 444 -1.12 42.25 -41.46
N PRO A 445 -1.86 42.74 -42.47
CA PRO A 445 -1.28 43.12 -43.75
C PRO A 445 -0.10 44.09 -43.59
N VAL A 446 1.05 43.71 -44.14
CA VAL A 446 2.31 44.47 -44.07
C VAL A 446 2.46 45.32 -45.33
N THR A 447 1.58 46.30 -45.54
CA THR A 447 1.57 47.12 -46.77
C THR A 447 2.64 48.22 -46.75
N GLU A 448 3.06 48.64 -45.56
CA GLU A 448 3.98 49.76 -45.36
C GLU A 448 5.45 49.33 -45.38
N PHE A 449 5.75 48.04 -45.22
CA PHE A 449 7.12 47.55 -45.11
C PHE A 449 7.47 46.58 -46.25
N THR A 450 8.67 46.76 -46.82
CA THR A 450 9.18 45.88 -47.88
C THR A 450 10.47 45.20 -47.43
N PRO A 451 10.44 43.90 -47.07
CA PRO A 451 11.64 43.17 -46.70
C PRO A 451 12.47 42.81 -47.94
N LYS A 452 13.76 43.17 -47.93
CA LYS A 452 14.72 42.83 -49.00
C LYS A 452 15.74 41.78 -48.55
N GLY A 453 16.30 41.07 -49.52
CA GLY A 453 17.35 40.08 -49.31
C GLY A 453 16.99 39.02 -48.25
N PHE A 454 17.87 38.83 -47.28
CA PHE A 454 17.70 37.83 -46.20
C PHE A 454 16.52 38.14 -45.25
N ALA A 455 16.08 39.40 -45.15
CA ALA A 455 14.90 39.76 -44.35
C ALA A 455 13.61 39.12 -44.88
N ARG A 456 13.56 38.81 -46.19
CA ARG A 456 12.43 38.09 -46.79
C ARG A 456 12.36 36.63 -46.32
N VAL A 457 13.51 35.98 -46.16
CA VAL A 457 13.60 34.61 -45.65
C VAL A 457 13.12 34.56 -44.20
N ILE A 458 13.58 35.50 -43.37
CA ILE A 458 13.13 35.60 -41.97
C ILE A 458 11.65 35.95 -41.87
N HIS A 459 11.13 36.83 -42.73
CA HIS A 459 9.69 37.11 -42.80
C HIS A 459 8.87 35.83 -43.06
N THR A 460 9.26 35.03 -44.05
CA THR A 460 8.59 33.76 -44.34
C THR A 460 8.69 32.77 -43.18
N PHE A 461 9.84 32.70 -42.50
CA PHE A 461 9.98 31.86 -41.32
C PHE A 461 9.08 32.32 -40.17
N SER A 462 9.11 33.60 -39.83
CA SER A 462 8.33 34.17 -38.72
C SER A 462 6.82 34.14 -38.97
N SER A 463 6.37 34.27 -40.23
CA SER A 463 4.97 34.08 -40.59
C SER A 463 4.51 32.63 -40.46
N ILE A 464 5.38 31.63 -40.62
CA ILE A 464 4.98 30.23 -40.37
C ILE A 464 5.01 29.90 -38.87
N PHE A 465 6.09 30.26 -38.18
CA PHE A 465 6.29 29.88 -36.78
C PHE A 465 5.49 30.72 -35.78
N GLY A 466 5.20 31.99 -36.09
CA GLY A 466 4.42 32.89 -35.24
C GLY A 466 3.06 32.33 -34.83
N PRO A 467 2.18 31.94 -35.78
CA PRO A 467 0.89 31.31 -35.48
C PRO A 467 1.01 30.00 -34.71
N VAL A 468 2.03 29.18 -34.97
CA VAL A 468 2.26 27.94 -34.22
C VAL A 468 2.57 28.24 -32.75
N LEU A 469 3.42 29.23 -32.48
CA LEU A 469 3.74 29.66 -31.11
C LEU A 469 2.52 30.27 -30.41
N LEU A 470 1.71 31.07 -31.12
CA LEU A 470 0.43 31.60 -30.61
C LEU A 470 -0.55 30.47 -30.29
N GLY A 471 -0.66 29.46 -31.15
CA GLY A 471 -1.50 28.28 -30.92
C GLY A 471 -1.04 27.49 -29.70
N LEU A 472 0.26 27.25 -29.55
CA LEU A 472 0.85 26.58 -28.38
C LEU A 472 0.65 27.39 -27.09
N PHE A 473 0.80 28.71 -27.16
CA PHE A 473 0.49 29.62 -26.06
C PHE A 473 -1.00 29.51 -25.66
N GLY A 474 -1.92 29.56 -26.63
CA GLY A 474 -3.36 29.44 -26.39
C GLY A 474 -3.74 28.10 -25.77
N LEU A 475 -3.14 26.99 -26.22
CA LEU A 475 -3.33 25.66 -25.62
C LEU A 475 -2.86 25.62 -24.17
N ALA A 476 -1.65 26.10 -23.90
CA ALA A 476 -1.08 26.14 -22.55
C ALA A 476 -1.89 27.05 -21.61
N LEU A 477 -2.36 28.20 -22.12
CA LEU A 477 -3.21 29.12 -21.38
C LEU A 477 -4.57 28.49 -21.05
N ARG A 478 -5.22 27.84 -22.03
CA ARG A 478 -6.46 27.10 -21.80
C ARG A 478 -6.28 26.04 -20.72
N GLN A 479 -5.18 25.29 -20.77
CA GLN A 479 -4.90 24.27 -19.78
C GLN A 479 -4.67 24.86 -18.38
N ARG A 480 -3.99 26.01 -18.29
CA ARG A 480 -3.82 26.72 -17.03
C ARG A 480 -5.13 27.25 -16.44
N LEU A 481 -6.06 27.70 -17.29
CA LEU A 481 -7.38 28.16 -16.87
C LEU A 481 -8.33 27.03 -16.46
N LYS A 482 -8.03 25.78 -16.83
CA LYS A 482 -8.79 24.60 -16.38
C LYS A 482 -8.40 24.11 -14.98
N ARG A 483 -7.16 24.40 -14.56
CA ARG A 483 -6.67 24.12 -13.20
C ARG A 483 -7.29 25.13 -12.25
#